data_AF-A0A535IVB5-F1
#
_entry.id   AF-A0A535IVB5-F1
#
_cell.length_a   1.000
_cell.length_b   1.000
_cell.length_c   1.000
_cell.angle_alpha   90.00
_cell.angle_beta   90.00
_cell.angle_gamma   90.00
#
_symmetry.space_group_name_H-M   'P 1'
#
loop_
_entity.id
_entity.type
_entity.pdbx_description
1 polymer ?
#
loop_
_entity_poly.entity_id
_entity_poly.type
_entity_poly.pdbx_seq_one_letter_code
_entity_poly.pdbx_strand_id
1 'polypeptide(L)'
;MTASWSASAHRLPTRGANELVPALESTWAIVDDCLNRWTPAMLQDIFQRERDGQIQIHTRQSVLMRLLIHDAYHCAEIGQTLGMHGLSEVDIWTGRAQILPART
;
A
#
# COMPACT_ATOMS: atom_id res chain seq x y z
N MET A 1 -3.51 19.41 -0.09
CA MET A 1 -2.52 18.69 -0.92
C MET A 1 -3.18 17.44 -1.44
N THR A 2 -3.65 17.45 -2.68
CA THR A 2 -4.18 16.26 -3.35
C THR A 2 -3.01 15.55 -4.03
N ALA A 3 -2.75 14.29 -3.66
CA ALA A 3 -1.85 13.47 -4.44
C ALA A 3 -2.54 13.16 -5.77
N SER A 4 -2.26 13.99 -6.79
CA SER A 4 -2.67 13.71 -8.16
C SER A 4 -1.89 12.50 -8.68
N TRP A 5 -2.54 11.34 -8.65
CA TRP A 5 -2.14 10.15 -9.40
C TRP A 5 -2.81 10.19 -10.79
N SER A 6 -2.56 11.24 -11.57
CA SER A 6 -3.17 11.39 -12.90
C SER A 6 -2.12 11.67 -13.96
N ALA A 7 -1.45 10.61 -14.43
CA ALA A 7 -0.90 10.55 -15.79
C ALA A 7 -0.39 9.13 -16.12
N SER A 8 -1.26 8.11 -16.12
CA SER A 8 -1.04 6.84 -16.87
C SER A 8 -2.25 5.86 -16.84
N ALA A 9 -3.18 6.00 -15.89
CA ALA A 9 -4.23 4.98 -15.68
C ALA A 9 -5.35 4.93 -16.75
N HIS A 10 -5.38 5.83 -17.74
CA HIS A 10 -6.53 5.98 -18.64
C HIS A 10 -6.63 4.92 -19.75
N ARG A 11 -5.81 3.86 -19.77
CA ARG A 11 -5.79 2.92 -20.92
C ARG A 11 -5.44 1.45 -20.63
N LEU A 12 -5.52 1.01 -19.38
CA LEU A 12 -5.33 -0.40 -19.05
C LEU A 12 -6.67 -1.01 -18.62
N PRO A 13 -6.99 -2.24 -19.05
CA PRO A 13 -8.16 -2.94 -18.55
C PRO A 13 -8.06 -3.12 -17.03
N THR A 14 -9.19 -3.01 -16.34
CA THR A 14 -9.27 -3.25 -14.90
C THR A 14 -8.77 -4.66 -14.58
N ARG A 15 -7.76 -4.76 -13.72
CA ARG A 15 -7.20 -6.05 -13.30
C ARG A 15 -8.12 -6.72 -12.29
N GLY A 16 -8.32 -8.03 -12.47
CA GLY A 16 -9.13 -8.84 -11.57
C GLY A 16 -8.41 -9.24 -10.29
N ALA A 17 -9.16 -9.70 -9.29
CA ALA A 17 -8.59 -10.17 -8.02
C ALA A 17 -7.57 -11.32 -8.19
N ASN A 18 -7.79 -12.20 -9.18
CA ASN A 18 -6.90 -13.30 -9.53
C ASN A 18 -5.52 -12.84 -10.01
N GLU A 19 -5.39 -11.60 -10.50
CA GLU A 19 -4.11 -11.00 -10.87
C GLU A 19 -3.55 -10.14 -9.72
N LEU A 20 -4.42 -9.36 -9.07
CA LEU A 20 -4.00 -8.40 -8.06
C LEU A 20 -3.51 -9.07 -6.76
N VAL A 21 -4.16 -10.14 -6.30
CA VAL A 21 -3.77 -10.81 -5.05
C VAL A 21 -2.36 -11.41 -5.15
N PRO A 22 -2.03 -12.23 -6.17
CA PRO A 22 -0.67 -12.76 -6.32
C PRO A 22 0.38 -11.65 -6.53
N ALA A 23 0.03 -10.58 -7.26
CA ALA A 23 0.93 -9.46 -7.46
C ALA A 23 1.25 -8.74 -6.13
N LEU A 24 0.23 -8.54 -5.29
CA LEU A 24 0.40 -7.94 -3.97
C LEU A 24 1.25 -8.84 -3.06
N GLU A 25 0.98 -10.14 -3.01
CA GLU A 25 1.76 -11.13 -2.26
C GLU A 25 3.24 -11.13 -2.68
N SER A 26 3.51 -11.16 -4.00
CA SER A 26 4.87 -11.12 -4.52
C SER A 26 5.60 -9.82 -4.19
N THR A 27 4.88 -8.69 -4.15
CA THR A 27 5.45 -7.39 -3.77
C THR A 27 5.83 -7.40 -2.30
N TRP A 28 4.98 -7.93 -1.43
CA TRP A 28 5.24 -8.05 0.00
C TRP A 28 6.38 -9.00 0.33
N ALA A 29 6.58 -10.08 -0.44
CA ALA A 29 7.74 -10.95 -0.27
C ALA A 29 9.07 -10.20 -0.47
N ILE A 30 9.12 -9.24 -1.41
CA ILE A 30 10.31 -8.40 -1.63
C ILE A 30 10.52 -7.44 -0.45
N VAL A 31 9.44 -6.83 0.05
CA VAL A 31 9.50 -5.93 1.21
C VAL A 31 9.98 -6.69 2.45
N ASP A 32 9.45 -7.87 2.72
CA ASP A 32 9.82 -8.73 3.83
C ASP A 32 11.31 -9.11 3.78
N ASP A 33 11.79 -9.57 2.62
CA ASP A 33 13.22 -9.89 2.42
C ASP A 33 14.13 -8.67 2.65
N CYS A 34 13.69 -7.47 2.25
CA CYS A 34 14.45 -6.25 2.51
C CYS A 34 14.50 -5.92 4.01
N LEU A 35 13.36 -5.99 4.70
CA LEU A 35 13.26 -5.69 6.13
C LEU A 35 14.07 -6.68 6.97
N ASN A 36 14.11 -7.97 6.58
CA ASN A 36 14.92 -9.00 7.23
C ASN A 36 16.44 -8.74 7.13
N ARG A 37 16.88 -7.98 6.11
CA ARG A 37 18.30 -7.63 5.90
C ARG A 37 18.70 -6.28 6.48
N TRP A 38 17.73 -5.40 6.76
CA TRP A 38 18.03 -4.05 7.22
C TRP A 38 18.32 -4.01 8.72
N THR A 39 19.32 -3.22 9.09
CA THR A 39 19.59 -2.88 10.49
C THR A 39 19.04 -1.48 10.82
N PRO A 40 18.84 -1.13 12.10
CA PRO A 40 18.40 0.22 12.47
C PRO A 40 19.33 1.33 11.95
N ALA A 41 20.64 1.09 11.90
CA ALA A 41 21.60 2.05 11.35
C ALA A 41 21.36 2.33 9.86
N MET A 42 21.00 1.29 9.10
CA MET A 42 20.71 1.40 7.66
C MET A 42 19.48 2.28 7.37
N LEU A 43 18.62 2.57 8.36
CA LEU A 43 17.47 3.46 8.16
C LEU A 43 17.87 4.89 7.78
N GLN A 44 19.10 5.30 8.11
CA GLN A 44 19.64 6.62 7.77
C GLN A 44 20.24 6.69 6.35
N ASP A 45 20.32 5.58 5.63
CA ASP A 45 20.82 5.55 4.25
C ASP A 45 19.94 6.44 3.36
N ILE A 46 20.57 7.39 2.67
CA ILE A 46 19.92 8.33 1.78
C ILE A 46 19.92 7.83 0.33
N PHE A 47 18.87 8.18 -0.41
CA PHE A 47 18.82 7.98 -1.85
C PHE A 47 18.15 9.16 -2.55
N GLN A 48 18.59 9.38 -3.78
CA GLN A 48 18.12 10.45 -4.62
C GLN A 48 17.04 9.93 -5.58
N ARG A 49 15.95 10.68 -5.71
CA ARG A 49 14.94 10.48 -6.74
C ARG A 49 14.70 11.79 -7.46
N GLU A 50 14.77 11.76 -8.79
CA GLU A 50 14.30 12.87 -9.62
C GLU A 50 12.81 12.69 -9.91
N ARG A 51 12.03 13.76 -9.75
CA ARG A 51 10.62 13.80 -10.13
C ARG A 51 10.28 15.21 -10.60
N ASP A 52 9.70 15.34 -11.79
CA ASP A 52 9.25 16.62 -12.36
C ASP A 52 10.39 17.67 -12.39
N GLY A 53 11.62 17.22 -12.70
CA GLY A 53 12.83 18.06 -12.71
C GLY A 53 13.33 18.50 -11.33
N GLN A 54 12.73 18.00 -10.25
CA GLN A 54 13.14 18.28 -8.87
C GLN A 54 13.82 17.07 -8.26
N ILE A 55 14.98 17.32 -7.63
CA ILE A 55 15.70 16.32 -6.87
C ILE A 55 15.07 16.20 -5.47
N GLN A 56 14.63 15.00 -5.12
CA GLN A 56 14.13 14.66 -3.80
C GLN A 56 15.12 13.70 -3.13
N ILE A 57 15.48 13.99 -1.87
CA ILE A 57 16.34 13.14 -1.06
C ILE A 57 15.46 12.46 -0.01
N HIS A 58 15.54 11.14 0.08
CA HIS A 58 14.80 10.34 1.05
C HIS A 58 15.75 9.44 1.82
N THR A 59 15.44 9.17 3.09
CA THR A 59 16.07 8.07 3.83
C THR A 59 15.22 6.82 3.67
N ARG A 60 15.81 5.65 3.96
CA ARG A 60 15.02 4.42 4.11
C ARG A 60 13.91 4.59 5.16
N GLN A 61 14.19 5.29 6.26
CA GLN A 61 13.19 5.62 7.27
C GLN A 61 12.01 6.43 6.70
N SER A 62 12.26 7.50 5.93
CA SER A 62 11.18 8.34 5.41
C SER A 62 10.28 7.56 4.44
N VAL A 63 10.85 6.60 3.71
CA VAL A 63 10.11 5.75 2.78
C VAL A 63 9.30 4.67 3.49
N LEU A 64 9.84 4.03 4.53
CA LEU A 64 9.06 3.11 5.37
C LEU A 64 7.88 3.83 6.02
N MET A 65 8.09 5.03 6.57
CA MET A 65 7.01 5.83 7.14
C MET A 65 5.95 6.18 6.10
N ARG A 66 6.36 6.54 4.88
CA ARG A 66 5.42 6.81 3.79
C ARG A 66 4.62 5.57 3.40
N LEU A 67 5.26 4.40 3.29
CA LEU A 67 4.58 3.14 2.95
C LEU A 67 3.56 2.74 4.03
N LEU A 68 3.95 2.82 5.32
CA LEU A 68 3.04 2.51 6.42
C LEU A 68 1.77 3.37 6.39
N ILE A 69 1.93 4.69 6.22
CA ILE A 69 0.80 5.63 6.19
C ILE A 69 -0.03 5.44 4.92
N HIS A 70 0.62 5.17 3.79
CA HIS A 70 -0.04 4.90 2.50
C HIS A 70 -0.93 3.66 2.58
N ASP A 71 -0.43 2.58 3.17
CA ASP A 71 -1.18 1.32 3.25
C ASP A 71 -2.35 1.45 4.24
N ALA A 72 -2.16 2.14 5.36
CA ALA A 72 -3.26 2.47 6.28
C ALA A 72 -4.35 3.31 5.60
N TYR A 73 -3.96 4.28 4.77
CA TYR A 73 -4.89 5.12 4.02
C TYR A 73 -5.73 4.28 3.02
N HIS A 74 -5.09 3.44 2.20
CA HIS A 74 -5.82 2.60 1.25
C HIS A 74 -6.65 1.50 1.92
N CYS A 75 -6.20 0.94 3.05
CA CYS A 75 -7.02 0.03 3.85
C CYS A 75 -8.32 0.72 4.31
N ALA A 76 -8.27 1.99 4.72
CA ALA A 76 -9.45 2.75 5.09
C ALA A 76 -10.39 3.01 3.89
N GLU A 77 -9.87 3.34 2.71
CA GLU A 77 -10.68 3.50 1.49
C GLU A 77 -11.38 2.19 1.08
N ILE A 78 -10.67 1.05 1.20
CA ILE A 78 -11.24 -0.28 0.97
C ILE A 78 -12.34 -0.56 2.00
N GLY A 79 -12.08 -0.32 3.29
CA GLY A 79 -13.09 -0.49 4.35
C GLY A 79 -14.34 0.34 4.12
N GLN A 80 -14.18 1.60 3.71
CA GLN A 80 -15.30 2.48 3.36
C GLN A 80 -16.11 1.91 2.18
N THR A 81 -15.44 1.45 1.13
CA THR A 81 -16.09 0.85 -0.05
C THR A 81 -16.86 -0.42 0.33
N LEU A 82 -16.26 -1.30 1.12
CA LEU A 82 -16.92 -2.50 1.64
C LEU A 82 -18.16 -2.16 2.48
N GLY A 83 -18.04 -1.19 3.39
CA GLY A 83 -19.14 -0.73 4.23
C GLY A 83 -20.31 -0.14 3.43
N MET A 84 -20.03 0.60 2.35
CA MET A 84 -21.06 1.09 1.42
C MET A 84 -21.84 -0.06 0.75
N HIS A 85 -21.25 -1.25 0.67
CA HIS A 85 -21.87 -2.46 0.13
C HIS A 85 -22.37 -3.43 1.21
N GLY A 86 -22.39 -3.01 2.49
CA GLY A 86 -22.86 -3.84 3.61
C GLY A 86 -21.92 -5.00 3.97
N LEU A 87 -20.67 -4.96 3.48
CA LEU A 87 -19.64 -5.93 3.80
C LEU A 87 -18.80 -5.47 4.99
N SER A 88 -18.28 -6.42 5.77
CA SER A 88 -17.37 -6.13 6.87
C SER A 88 -16.04 -5.58 6.37
N GLU A 89 -15.49 -4.62 7.10
CA GLU A 89 -14.16 -4.08 6.82
C GLU A 89 -13.05 -5.11 7.05
N VAL A 90 -11.87 -4.81 6.53
CA VAL A 90 -10.65 -5.58 6.77
C VAL A 90 -10.10 -5.21 8.14
N ASP A 91 -9.89 -6.20 9.00
CA ASP A 91 -9.16 -6.00 10.25
C ASP A 91 -7.68 -5.74 9.95
N ILE A 92 -7.19 -4.57 10.33
CA ILE A 92 -5.84 -4.10 9.99
C ILE A 92 -4.71 -4.84 10.70
N TRP A 93 -5.01 -5.60 11.76
CA TRP A 93 -4.03 -6.33 12.55
C TRP A 93 -3.84 -7.76 12.03
N THR A 94 -4.90 -8.34 11.49
CA THR A 94 -4.93 -9.71 10.97
C THR A 94 -4.93 -9.76 9.45
N GLY A 95 -5.21 -8.63 8.79
CA GLY A 95 -5.36 -8.53 7.34
C GLY A 95 -6.60 -9.26 6.79
N ARG A 96 -7.58 -9.57 7.65
CA ARG A 96 -8.74 -10.41 7.30
C ARG A 96 -10.04 -9.66 7.52
N ALA A 97 -10.95 -9.74 6.56
CA ALA A 97 -12.33 -9.32 6.81
C ALA A 97 -13.04 -10.40 7.64
N GLN A 98 -13.78 -9.98 8.68
CA GLN A 98 -14.65 -10.92 9.39
C GLN A 98 -15.82 -11.29 8.50
N ILE A 99 -16.00 -12.59 8.25
CA ILE A 99 -17.22 -13.07 7.59
C ILE A 99 -18.29 -13.19 8.68
N LEU A 100 -18.97 -12.09 8.98
CA LEU A 100 -20.14 -12.15 9.84
C LEU A 100 -21.32 -12.73 9.02
N PRO A 101 -22.15 -13.62 9.61
CA PRO A 101 -23.36 -14.07 8.94
C PRO A 101 -24.25 -12.86 8.64
N ALA A 102 -24.86 -12.86 7.44
CA ALA A 102 -25.77 -11.78 7.03
C ALA A 102 -26.78 -11.51 8.14
N ARG A 103 -26.89 -10.25 8.59
CA ARG A 103 -27.95 -9.85 9.51
C ARG A 103 -29.28 -10.04 8.79
N THR A 104 -30.07 -11.00 9.26
CA THR A 104 -31.48 -11.22 8.91
C THR A 104 -32.33 -10.03 9.28
#